data_AF-A0A948PQ70-F1
#
_entry.id   AF-A0A948PQ70-F1
#
_cell.length_a   1.000
_cell.length_b   1.000
_cell.length_c   1.000
_cell.angle_alpha   90.00
_cell.angle_beta   90.00
_cell.angle_gamma   90.00
#
_symmetry.space_group_name_H-M   'P 1'
#
loop_
_entity.id
_entity.type
_entity.pdbx_description
1 polymer ?
#
loop_
_entity_poly.entity_id
_entity_poly.type
_entity_poly.pdbx_seq_one_letter_code
_entity_poly.pdbx_strand_id
1 'polypeptide(L)'
;MQLTQEITYQMQIEEAVRRAKCKKVLYLYDETGNKQLLGVFSRKRADEIKDYFRDHKLINRLTESDIRTTEPDTDFERFSGLYSGRTDGNETDYR
;
A
#
# COMPACT_ATOMS: atom_id res chain seq x y z
N MET A 1 -11.00 27.29 -31.57
CA MET A 1 -10.20 27.20 -30.33
C MET A 1 -10.51 25.95 -29.47
N GLN A 2 -11.67 25.29 -29.62
CA GLN A 2 -11.98 24.03 -28.92
C GLN A 2 -11.12 22.82 -29.37
N LEU A 3 -10.83 22.70 -30.68
CA LEU A 3 -10.05 21.58 -31.25
C LEU A 3 -8.64 21.43 -30.62
N THR A 4 -7.99 22.54 -30.30
CA THR A 4 -6.63 22.57 -29.73
C THR A 4 -6.62 22.08 -28.28
N GLN A 5 -7.70 22.33 -27.52
CA GLN A 5 -7.84 21.82 -26.16
C GLN A 5 -8.07 20.31 -26.15
N GLU A 6 -8.88 19.79 -27.07
CA GLU A 6 -9.14 18.34 -27.23
C GLU A 6 -7.87 17.53 -27.49
N ILE A 7 -7.01 18.02 -28.42
CA ILE A 7 -5.73 17.38 -28.74
C ILE A 7 -4.79 17.41 -27.52
N THR A 8 -4.79 18.51 -26.76
CA THR A 8 -3.96 18.65 -25.56
C THR A 8 -4.38 17.65 -24.48
N TYR A 9 -5.68 17.44 -24.28
CA TYR A 9 -6.18 16.45 -23.31
C TYR A 9 -5.85 15.01 -23.72
N GLN A 10 -6.00 14.67 -25.01
CA GLN A 10 -5.61 13.33 -25.49
C GLN A 10 -4.12 13.07 -25.24
N MET A 11 -3.25 14.03 -25.53
CA MET A 11 -1.81 13.90 -25.26
C MET A 11 -1.51 13.69 -23.77
N GLN A 12 -2.19 14.43 -22.87
CA GLN A 12 -2.02 14.27 -21.43
C GLN A 12 -2.50 12.90 -20.93
N ILE A 13 -3.62 12.39 -21.47
CA ILE A 13 -4.13 11.06 -21.14
C ILE A 13 -3.15 9.98 -21.61
N GLU A 14 -2.65 10.05 -22.84
CA GLU A 14 -1.66 9.10 -23.36
C GLU A 14 -0.37 9.11 -22.54
N GLU A 15 0.11 10.30 -22.16
CA GLU A 15 1.30 10.44 -21.34
C GLU A 15 1.08 9.86 -19.92
N ALA A 16 -0.07 10.13 -19.31
CA ALA A 16 -0.45 9.55 -18.02
C ALA A 16 -0.52 8.02 -18.09
N VAL A 17 -1.11 7.46 -19.15
CA VAL A 17 -1.19 6.01 -19.37
C VAL A 17 0.19 5.39 -19.59
N ARG A 18 1.09 6.06 -20.32
CA ARG A 18 2.48 5.62 -20.52
C ARG A 18 3.29 5.62 -19.23
N ARG A 19 3.07 6.62 -18.37
CA ARG A 19 3.78 6.76 -17.09
C ARG A 19 3.20 5.86 -16.00
N ALA A 20 1.91 5.53 -16.08
CA ALA A 20 1.25 4.69 -15.10
C ALA A 20 1.87 3.29 -15.08
N LYS A 21 2.22 2.82 -13.88
CA LYS A 21 2.79 1.48 -13.67
C LYS A 21 1.73 0.57 -13.08
N CYS A 22 1.80 -0.72 -13.42
CA CYS A 22 1.03 -1.74 -12.73
C CYS A 22 1.56 -1.87 -11.30
N LYS A 23 0.69 -1.62 -10.32
CA LYS A 23 0.97 -1.66 -8.89
C LYS A 23 -0.10 -2.46 -8.18
N LYS A 24 0.16 -2.80 -6.92
CA LYS A 24 -0.78 -3.45 -6.04
C LYS A 24 -1.18 -2.51 -4.92
N VAL A 25 -2.48 -2.38 -4.72
CA VAL A 25 -3.03 -1.78 -3.50
C VAL A 25 -3.17 -2.87 -2.46
N LEU A 26 -2.68 -2.61 -1.26
CA LEU A 26 -2.85 -3.51 -0.14
C LEU A 26 -3.83 -2.90 0.87
N TYR A 27 -4.70 -3.75 1.39
CA TYR A 27 -5.62 -3.43 2.46
C TYR A 27 -5.46 -4.43 3.60
N LEU A 28 -5.61 -3.94 4.82
CA LEU A 28 -5.52 -4.74 6.03
C LEU A 28 -6.84 -4.64 6.80
N TYR A 29 -7.36 -5.77 7.23
CA TYR A 29 -8.51 -5.85 8.10
C TYR A 29 -8.09 -5.73 9.56
N ASP A 30 -8.71 -4.81 10.30
CA ASP A 30 -8.54 -4.74 11.75
C ASP A 30 -9.30 -5.87 12.47
N GLU A 31 -9.18 -5.91 13.80
CA GLU A 31 -9.82 -6.94 14.64
C GLU A 31 -11.35 -6.85 14.62
N THR A 32 -11.89 -5.68 14.29
CA THR A 32 -13.32 -5.44 14.16
C THR A 32 -13.83 -5.69 12.73
N GLY A 33 -12.95 -6.10 11.81
CA GLY A 33 -13.28 -6.40 10.41
C GLY A 33 -13.35 -5.18 9.50
N ASN A 34 -12.89 -4.00 9.93
CA ASN A 34 -12.84 -2.84 9.05
C ASN A 34 -11.64 -2.93 8.10
N LYS A 35 -11.88 -2.60 6.84
CA LYS A 35 -10.87 -2.58 5.79
C LYS A 35 -10.11 -1.25 5.83
N GLN A 36 -8.83 -1.30 6.17
CA GLN A 36 -7.93 -0.14 6.15
C GLN A 36 -7.00 -0.19 4.94
N LEU A 37 -6.83 0.95 4.27
CA LEU A 37 -5.87 1.08 3.18
C LEU A 37 -4.45 1.13 3.75
N LEU A 38 -3.62 0.17 3.36
CA LEU A 38 -2.21 0.10 3.73
C LEU A 38 -1.35 0.97 2.81
N GLY A 39 -1.74 1.03 1.53
CA GLY A 39 -1.07 1.85 0.52
C GLY A 39 -0.98 1.20 -0.85
N VAL A 40 -0.25 1.87 -1.74
CA VAL A 40 0.02 1.41 -3.09
C VAL A 40 1.49 1.05 -3.21
N PHE A 41 1.77 -0.15 -3.71
CA PHE A 41 3.13 -0.68 -3.77
C PHE A 41 3.41 -1.27 -5.14
N SER A 42 4.66 -1.20 -5.59
CA SER A 42 5.13 -2.01 -6.71
C SER A 42 4.94 -3.49 -6.40
N ARG A 43 4.84 -4.32 -7.45
CA ARG A 43 4.62 -5.76 -7.29
C ARG A 43 5.64 -6.43 -6.36
N LYS A 44 6.93 -6.08 -6.54
CA LYS A 44 8.03 -6.58 -5.69
C LYS A 44 7.82 -6.22 -4.21
N ARG A 45 7.55 -4.94 -3.93
CA ARG A 45 7.37 -4.45 -2.56
C ARG A 45 6.08 -4.98 -1.91
N ALA A 46 5.03 -5.18 -2.70
CA ALA A 46 3.81 -5.83 -2.24
C ALA A 46 4.05 -7.30 -1.84
N ASP A 47 4.91 -8.01 -2.58
CA ASP A 47 5.31 -9.38 -2.23
C ASP A 47 6.14 -9.41 -0.92
N GLU A 48 7.09 -8.48 -0.75
CA GLU A 48 7.85 -8.33 0.51
C GLU A 48 6.94 -8.04 1.72
N ILE A 49 5.95 -7.16 1.57
CA ILE A 49 4.97 -6.84 2.63
C ILE A 49 4.11 -8.06 2.96
N LYS A 50 3.70 -8.84 1.96
CA LYS A 50 2.94 -10.08 2.19
C LYS A 50 3.75 -11.10 2.98
N ASP A 51 5.03 -11.25 2.66
CA ASP A 51 5.90 -12.16 3.40
C ASP A 51 6.05 -11.70 4.85
N TYR A 52 6.21 -10.39 5.11
CA TYR A 52 6.16 -9.84 6.48
C TYR A 52 4.87 -10.21 7.22
N PHE A 53 3.69 -10.00 6.64
CA PHE A 53 2.42 -10.37 7.28
C PHE A 53 2.23 -11.88 7.41
N ARG A 54 2.83 -12.69 6.52
CA ARG A 54 2.83 -14.15 6.62
C ARG A 54 3.64 -14.61 7.83
N ASP A 55 4.82 -14.05 8.04
CA ASP A 55 5.68 -14.37 9.18
C ASP A 55 5.02 -14.01 10.52
N HIS A 56 4.21 -12.95 10.53
CA HIS A 56 3.41 -12.52 11.68
C HIS A 56 2.05 -13.21 11.81
N LYS A 57 1.74 -14.22 10.97
CA LYS A 57 0.45 -14.94 10.95
C LYS A 57 -0.79 -14.05 10.71
N LEU A 58 -0.60 -12.90 10.05
CA LEU A 58 -1.63 -11.90 9.76
C LEU A 58 -2.06 -11.90 8.27
N ILE A 59 -1.51 -12.80 7.45
CA ILE A 59 -1.79 -12.83 6.00
C ILE A 59 -3.28 -12.96 5.65
N ASN A 60 -4.06 -13.65 6.48
CA ASN A 60 -5.52 -13.82 6.28
C ASN A 60 -6.31 -12.51 6.47
N ARG A 61 -5.67 -11.48 7.04
CA ARG A 61 -6.24 -10.13 7.20
C ARG A 61 -5.81 -9.20 6.06
N LEU A 62 -5.02 -9.65 5.10
CA LEU A 62 -4.54 -8.82 4.00
C LEU A 62 -5.31 -9.11 2.71
N THR A 63 -5.73 -8.06 2.01
CA THR A 63 -6.30 -8.14 0.65
C THR A 63 -5.49 -7.31 -0.32
N GLU A 64 -5.35 -7.80 -1.56
CA GLU A 64 -4.64 -7.11 -2.64
C GLU A 64 -5.56 -6.81 -3.83
N SER A 65 -5.26 -5.75 -4.57
CA SER A 65 -5.91 -5.42 -5.83
C SER A 65 -4.93 -4.76 -6.79
N ASP A 66 -4.94 -5.17 -8.05
CA ASP A 66 -4.10 -4.59 -9.08
C ASP A 66 -4.67 -3.25 -9.56
N ILE A 67 -3.81 -2.23 -9.63
CA ILE A 67 -4.16 -0.90 -10.16
C ILE A 67 -3.09 -0.41 -11.13
N ARG A 68 -3.47 0.53 -12.00
CA ARG A 68 -2.52 1.34 -12.76
C ARG A 68 -2.51 2.75 -12.17
N THR A 69 -1.35 3.19 -11.72
CA THR A 69 -1.21 4.54 -11.16
C THR A 69 0.17 5.11 -11.44
N THR A 70 0.23 6.44 -11.51
CA THR A 70 1.46 7.24 -11.52
C THR A 70 1.95 7.57 -10.11
N GLU A 71 1.13 7.36 -9.09
CA GLU A 71 1.48 7.61 -7.69
C GLU A 71 2.74 6.83 -7.30
N PRO A 72 3.66 7.41 -6.51
CA PRO A 72 4.83 6.70 -5.99
C PRO A 72 4.44 5.54 -5.06
N ASP A 73 5.39 4.66 -4.74
CA ASP A 73 5.15 3.63 -3.73
C ASP A 73 4.93 4.31 -2.38
N THR A 74 3.90 3.89 -1.65
CA THR A 74 3.66 4.33 -0.28
C THR A 74 4.80 3.86 0.61
N ASP A 75 5.18 4.68 1.59
CA ASP A 75 6.19 4.28 2.57
C ASP A 75 5.59 3.33 3.61
N PHE A 76 6.04 2.08 3.59
CA PHE A 76 5.51 1.04 4.47
C PHE A 76 6.00 1.18 5.93
N GLU A 77 7.16 1.81 6.16
CA GLU A 77 7.70 2.00 7.52
C GLU A 77 6.70 2.72 8.42
N ARG A 78 5.96 3.66 7.83
CA ARG A 78 4.92 4.45 8.51
C ARG A 78 3.77 3.61 9.07
N PHE A 79 3.54 2.41 8.54
CA PHE A 79 2.48 1.49 8.97
C PHE A 79 3.01 0.33 9.84
N SER A 80 4.27 -0.07 9.66
CA SER A 80 4.89 -1.13 10.46
C SER A 80 4.91 -0.82 11.96
N GLY A 81 5.05 0.46 12.34
CA GLY A 81 5.01 0.91 13.74
C GLY A 81 3.64 0.81 14.43
N LEU A 82 2.54 0.66 13.67
CA LEU A 82 1.20 0.47 14.23
C LEU A 82 0.89 -1.00 14.57
N TYR A 83 1.62 -1.94 13.98
CA TYR A 83 1.42 -3.39 14.16
C TYR A 83 2.64 -4.10 14.79
N SER A 84 3.78 -3.43 14.87
CA SER A 84 4.85 -3.75 15.83
C SER A 84 4.37 -3.35 17.21
N GLY A 85 3.56 -4.21 17.83
CA GLY A 85 3.34 -4.14 19.27
C GLY A 85 4.69 -4.00 19.96
N ARG A 86 4.83 -2.98 20.80
CA ARG A 86 5.95 -2.87 21.75
C ARG A 86 6.14 -4.22 22.41
N THR A 87 7.19 -4.93 22.02
CA THR A 87 7.81 -5.96 22.84
C THR A 87 8.86 -5.27 23.72
N ASP A 88 8.44 -4.23 24.45
CA ASP A 88 9.18 -3.80 25.63
C ASP A 88 8.82 -4.78 26.75
N GLY A 89 9.46 -5.94 26.72
CA GLY A 89 9.70 -6.72 27.91
C GLY A 89 10.65 -5.91 28.79
N ASN A 90 10.10 -5.09 29.66
CA ASN A 90 10.80 -4.63 30.86
C ASN A 90 9.97 -5.04 32.07
N GLU A 91 10.31 -6.25 32.52
CA GLU A 91 10.26 -6.67 33.90
C GLU A 91 10.89 -5.56 34.77
N THR A 92 10.08 -4.81 35.50
CA THR A 92 10.55 -4.16 36.72
C THR A 92 9.63 -4.56 37.85
N ASP A 93 10.06 -5.62 38.51
CA ASP A 93 9.83 -5.93 39.91
C ASP A 93 10.02 -4.67 40.77
N TYR A 94 8.97 -4.26 41.47
CA TYR A 94 9.11 -3.44 42.67
C TYR A 94 8.14 -3.96 43.73
N ARG A 95 8.74 -4.69 44.68
CA ARG A 95 8.27 -4.91 46.05
C ARG A 95 7.74 -3.64 46.71
#